data_AF-A0AAP7T9K8-F1
#
_entry.id   AF-A0AAP7T9K8-F1
#
_cell.length_a   1.000
_cell.length_b   1.000
_cell.length_c   1.000
_cell.angle_alpha   90.00
_cell.angle_beta   90.00
_cell.angle_gamma   90.00
#
_symmetry.space_group_name_H-M   'P 1'
#
loop_
_entity.id
_entity.type
_entity.pdbx_description
1 polymer ?
#
loop_
_entity_poly.entity_id
_entity_poly.type
_entity_poly.pdbx_seq_one_letter_code
_entity_poly.pdbx_strand_id
1 'polypeptide(L)' 'MTDFERKVYRIIFNMTRFGKNPSMEQLKRKTGKDEQTIRAAVKNLMRQRILKWDKHKNRWNFK' A
#
# COMPACT_ATOMS: atom_id res chain seq x y z
N MET A 1 -3.18 4.20 -12.34
CA MET A 1 -3.78 3.69 -11.08
C MET A 1 -5.17 3.14 -11.34
N THR A 2 -5.38 1.84 -11.14
CA THR A 2 -6.72 1.19 -11.17
C THR A 2 -7.52 1.49 -9.90
N ASP A 3 -8.82 1.19 -9.88
CA ASP A 3 -9.64 1.34 -8.67
C ASP A 3 -9.13 0.49 -7.50
N PHE A 4 -8.62 -0.71 -7.80
CA PHE A 4 -8.02 -1.58 -6.80
C PHE A 4 -6.71 -0.99 -6.27
N GLU A 5 -5.83 -0.51 -7.15
CA GLU A 5 -4.59 0.18 -6.76
C GLU A 5 -4.89 1.43 -5.91
N ARG A 6 -5.94 2.19 -6.26
CA ARG A 6 -6.40 3.36 -5.49
C ARG A 6 -6.87 2.96 -4.09
N LYS A 7 -7.61 1.86 -3.97
CA LYS A 7 -8.05 1.33 -2.68
C LYS A 7 -6.86 0.92 -1.82
N VAL A 8 -5.90 0.16 -2.37
CA VAL A 8 -4.67 -0.24 -1.68
C VAL A 8 -3.86 0.99 -1.24
N TYR A 9 -3.64 1.94 -2.15
CA TYR A 9 -2.97 3.20 -1.87
C TYR A 9 -3.64 3.94 -0.70
N ARG A 10 -4.97 4.10 -0.74
CA ARG A 10 -5.71 4.84 0.28
C ARG A 10 -5.64 4.17 1.66
N ILE A 11 -5.63 2.84 1.73
CA ILE A 11 -5.46 2.12 3.00
C ILE A 11 -4.06 2.38 3.57
N ILE A 12 -3.01 2.23 2.77
CA ILE A 12 -1.63 2.47 3.20
C ILE A 12 -1.46 3.92 3.65
N PHE A 13 -1.88 4.87 2.82
CA PHE A 13 -1.81 6.31 3.11
C PHE A 13 -2.53 6.67 4.41
N ASN A 14 -3.78 6.22 4.58
CA ASN A 14 -4.55 6.53 5.78
C ASN A 14 -3.89 5.96 7.04
N MET A 15 -3.39 4.73 7.00
CA MET A 15 -2.72 4.14 8.17
C MET A 15 -1.40 4.86 8.49
N THR A 16 -0.63 5.23 7.46
CA THR A 16 0.64 5.96 7.65
C THR A 16 0.42 7.34 8.26
N ARG A 17 -0.70 8.02 7.97
CA ARG A 17 -1.08 9.27 8.64
C ARG A 17 -1.29 9.13 10.14
N PHE A 18 -1.61 7.93 10.63
CA PHE A 18 -1.72 7.61 12.06
C PHE A 18 -0.44 6.97 12.63
N GLY A 19 0.70 7.09 11.92
CA GLY A 19 1.98 6.54 12.36
C GLY A 19 2.08 5.02 12.27
N LYS A 20 1.18 4.35 11.53
CA LYS A 20 1.14 2.88 11.41
C LYS A 20 1.32 2.46 9.95
N ASN A 21 1.93 1.30 9.72
CA ASN A 21 1.91 0.65 8.41
C ASN A 21 0.90 -0.50 8.45
N PRO A 22 0.11 -0.73 7.39
CA PRO A 22 -0.77 -1.89 7.34
C PRO A 22 0.05 -3.19 7.30
N SER A 23 -0.36 -4.19 8.06
CA SER A 23 0.09 -5.56 7.86
C SER A 23 -0.59 -6.18 6.63
N MET A 24 -0.02 -7.27 6.11
CA MET A 24 -0.62 -8.01 4.99
C MET A 24 -2.03 -8.51 5.33
N GLU A 25 -2.24 -9.01 6.55
CA GLU A 25 -3.55 -9.47 7.02
C GLU A 25 -4.59 -8.34 7.11
N GLN A 26 -4.17 -7.13 7.51
CA GLN A 26 -5.05 -5.96 7.46
C GLN A 26 -5.41 -5.57 6.03
N LEU A 27 -4.47 -5.66 5.09
CA LEU A 27 -4.74 -5.40 3.67
C LEU A 27 -5.72 -6.45 3.12
N LYS A 28 -5.49 -7.73 3.37
CA LYS A 28 -6.42 -8.82 3.00
C LYS A 28 -7.83 -8.55 3.51
N ARG A 29 -7.98 -8.29 4.82
CA ARG A 29 -9.28 -7.99 5.44
C ARG A 29 -9.97 -6.76 4.85
N LYS A 30 -9.23 -5.68 4.59
CA LYS A 30 -9.80 -4.41 4.08
C LYS A 30 -10.09 -4.43 2.58
N THR A 31 -9.35 -5.23 1.82
CA THR A 31 -9.48 -5.31 0.36
C THR A 31 -10.37 -6.46 -0.09
N GLY A 32 -10.48 -7.53 0.69
CA GLY A 32 -11.13 -8.78 0.32
C GLY A 32 -10.36 -9.57 -0.74
N LYS A 33 -9.05 -9.33 -0.88
CA LYS A 33 -8.18 -9.96 -1.88
C LYS A 33 -7.05 -10.73 -1.23
N ASP A 34 -6.54 -11.71 -1.96
CA ASP A 34 -5.36 -12.48 -1.56
C ASP A 34 -4.08 -11.64 -1.60
N GLU A 35 -3.03 -12.20 -1.02
CA GLU A 35 -1.74 -11.55 -0.90
C GLU A 35 -1.03 -11.30 -2.23
N GLN A 36 -1.17 -12.21 -3.21
CA GLN A 36 -0.53 -12.07 -4.51
C GLN A 36 -1.12 -10.88 -5.27
N THR A 37 -2.44 -10.75 -5.27
CA THR A 37 -3.17 -9.63 -5.87
C THR A 37 -2.78 -8.30 -5.22
N ILE A 38 -2.66 -8.26 -3.89
CA ILE A 38 -2.22 -7.06 -3.16
C ILE A 38 -0.77 -6.72 -3.49
N ARG A 39 0.14 -7.70 -3.50
CA ARG A 39 1.56 -7.50 -3.83
C ARG A 39 1.73 -6.96 -5.25
N ALA A 40 0.95 -7.45 -6.22
CA ALA A 40 0.96 -6.94 -7.59
C ALA A 40 0.55 -5.46 -7.65
N ALA A 41 -0.53 -5.08 -6.94
CA ALA A 41 -0.96 -3.69 -6.86
C ALA A 41 0.10 -2.78 -6.20
N VAL A 42 0.70 -3.21 -5.08
CA VAL A 42 1.79 -2.45 -4.42
C VAL A 42 2.99 -2.29 -5.36
N LYS A 43 3.41 -3.37 -6.05
CA LYS A 43 4.52 -3.32 -7.02
C LYS A 43 4.23 -2.36 -8.17
N ASN A 44 3.00 -2.32 -8.68
CA ASN A 44 2.59 -1.36 -9.71
C ASN A 44 2.61 0.09 -9.23
N LEU A 45 2.14 0.36 -8.01
CA LEU A 45 2.20 1.69 -7.40
C LEU A 45 3.65 2.16 -7.22
N MET A 46 4.56 1.25 -6.84
CA MET A 46 5.99 1.52 -6.76
C MET A 46 6.61 1.78 -8.14
N ARG A 47 6.27 0.99 -9.15
CA ARG A 47 6.71 1.19 -10.53
C ARG A 47 6.28 2.55 -11.08
N GLN A 48 5.05 2.98 -10.76
CA GLN A 48 4.52 4.30 -11.14
C GLN A 48 5.13 5.47 -10.32
N ARG A 49 6.02 5.19 -9.36
CA ARG A 49 6.62 6.18 -8.43
C ARG A 49 5.59 6.96 -7.60
N ILE A 50 4.39 6.40 -7.40
CA ILE A 50 3.32 6.97 -6.56
C ILE A 50 3.54 6.58 -5.09
N LEU A 51 4.09 5.38 -4.88
CA LEU A 51 4.39 4.83 -3.56
C LEU A 51 5.86 4.41 -3.51
N LYS A 52 6.59 4.75 -2.45
CA LYS A 52 7.99 4.34 -2.27
C LYS A 52 8.22 3.89 -0.83
N TRP A 53 8.87 2.76 -0.65
CA TRP A 53 9.32 2.31 0.68
C TRP A 53 10.67 2.95 1.01
N ASP A 54 10.73 3.69 2.11
CA ASP A 54 11.98 4.18 2.69
C ASP A 54 12.48 3.17 3.72
N LYS A 55 13.55 2.45 3.37
CA LYS A 55 14.15 1.41 4.22
C LYS A 55 14.85 1.99 5.46
N HIS A 56 15.35 3.22 5.39
CA HIS A 56 16.06 3.83 6.52
C HIS A 56 15.09 4.34 7.58
N LYS A 57 13.96 4.87 7.12
CA LYS A 57 12.91 5.42 8.00
C LYS A 57 11.77 4.44 8.29
N ASN A 58 11.82 3.23 7.72
CA ASN A 58 10.78 2.20 7.81
C ASN A 58 9.36 2.74 7.56
N ARG A 59 9.22 3.59 6.52
CA ARG A 59 7.94 4.25 6.21
C ARG A 59 7.67 4.34 4.72
N TRP A 60 6.39 4.46 4.38
CA TRP A 60 5.97 4.79 3.04
C TRP A 60 6.11 6.29 2.76
N ASN A 61 6.71 6.62 1.63
CA ASN A 61 6.67 7.94 1.02
C ASN A 61 5.66 7.91 -0.14
N PHE A 62 4.89 8.98 -0.25
CA PHE A 62 3.82 9.15 -1.24
C PHE A 62 4.18 10.32 -2.14
N LYS A 63 3.84 10.23 -3.43
CA LYS A 63 4.01 11.31 -4.41
C LYS A 63 2.68 11.96 -4.73
#